data_AF-A0A078JE66-F1
#
_entry.id   AF-A0A078JE66-F1
#
_cell.length_a   1.000
_cell.length_b   1.000
_cell.length_c   1.000
_cell.angle_alpha   90.00
_cell.angle_beta   90.00
_cell.angle_gamma   90.00
#
_symmetry.space_group_name_H-M   'P 1'
#
loop_
_entity.id
_entity.type
_entity.pdbx_description
1 polymer ?
#
loop_
_entity_poly.entity_id
_entity_poly.type
_entity_poly.pdbx_seq_one_letter_code
_entity_poly.pdbx_strand_id
1 'polypeptide(L)'
;MGSCDFGLDSLRDMYKRNGGCSSNTTKLVSCGGKLLLLWEGYMKHNPSNRKKIWCAEIRLKTDDEGEVWGNVEWIDVVQSVPTQCELLHCLVVSL
;
A
#
# COMPACT_ATOMS: atom_id res chain seq x y z
N MET A 1 -11.62 -6.42 -16.61
CA MET A 1 -10.98 -6.70 -15.31
C MET A 1 -11.77 -5.93 -14.27
N GLY A 2 -12.59 -6.63 -13.50
CA GLY A 2 -13.59 -6.02 -12.61
C GLY A 2 -12.92 -5.38 -11.40
N SER A 3 -13.25 -4.12 -11.14
CA SER A 3 -12.96 -3.45 -9.87
C SER A 3 -13.83 -4.11 -8.80
N CYS A 4 -13.26 -5.03 -8.03
CA CYS A 4 -13.88 -5.43 -6.78
C CYS A 4 -13.64 -4.28 -5.80
N ASP A 5 -14.70 -3.62 -5.34
CA ASP A 5 -14.60 -2.60 -4.29
C ASP A 5 -14.10 -3.27 -3.00
N PHE A 6 -12.80 -3.12 -2.73
CA PHE A 6 -12.17 -3.60 -1.50
C PHE A 6 -12.25 -2.49 -0.45
N GLY A 7 -13.05 -2.70 0.59
CA GLY A 7 -13.12 -1.76 1.72
C GLY A 7 -11.79 -1.64 2.49
N LEU A 8 -11.63 -0.54 3.22
CA LEU A 8 -10.42 -0.27 4.02
C LEU A 8 -10.15 -1.30 5.13
N ASP A 9 -11.17 -1.98 5.64
CA ASP A 9 -10.99 -3.06 6.61
C ASP A 9 -10.23 -4.25 6.00
N SER A 10 -10.53 -4.59 4.75
CA SER A 10 -9.81 -5.63 4.01
C SER A 10 -8.36 -5.23 3.77
N LEU A 11 -8.10 -3.96 3.45
CA LEU A 11 -6.74 -3.42 3.35
C LEU A 11 -5.98 -3.56 4.66
N ARG A 12 -6.62 -3.21 5.79
CA ARG A 12 -6.02 -3.33 7.12
C ARG A 12 -5.63 -4.76 7.44
N ASP A 13 -6.50 -5.72 7.15
CA ASP A 13 -6.22 -7.14 7.38
C ASP A 13 -5.11 -7.65 6.45
N MET A 14 -5.09 -7.20 5.21
CA MET A 14 -4.03 -7.56 4.27
C MET A 14 -2.68 -6.96 4.70
N TYR A 15 -2.67 -5.72 5.17
CA TYR A 15 -1.50 -5.07 5.76
C TYR A 15 -0.99 -5.85 6.98
N LYS A 16 -1.85 -6.33 7.88
CA LYS A 16 -1.44 -7.15 9.03
C LYS A 16 -0.88 -8.52 8.63
N ARG A 17 -1.39 -9.12 7.54
CA ARG A 17 -0.94 -10.44 7.07
C ARG A 17 0.39 -10.37 6.32
N ASN A 18 0.53 -9.36 5.48
CA ASN A 18 1.65 -9.27 4.54
C ASN A 18 2.67 -8.22 4.93
N GLY A 19 2.31 -7.24 5.76
CA GLY A 19 3.14 -6.13 6.21
C GLY A 19 3.53 -6.22 7.68
N GLY A 20 4.56 -5.46 8.05
CA GLY A 20 4.88 -5.14 9.44
C GLY A 20 5.74 -6.17 10.19
N CYS A 21 7.04 -5.89 10.27
CA CYS A 21 7.79 -5.98 11.52
C CYS A 21 7.75 -4.59 12.20
N SER A 22 8.01 -4.45 13.51
CA SER A 22 7.94 -3.17 14.25
C SER A 22 8.86 -2.06 13.71
N SER A 23 9.79 -2.40 12.82
CA SER A 23 10.74 -1.48 12.16
C SER A 23 10.34 -1.08 10.74
N ASN A 24 9.29 -1.67 10.14
CA ASN A 24 8.98 -1.41 8.73
C ASN A 24 8.21 -0.11 8.55
N THR A 25 8.60 0.68 7.55
CA THR A 25 8.01 1.98 7.26
C THR A 25 6.91 1.86 6.19
N THR A 26 5.78 2.53 6.40
CA THR A 26 4.75 2.77 5.38
C THR A 26 4.94 4.18 4.79
N LYS A 27 4.58 4.36 3.52
CA LYS A 27 4.51 5.67 2.88
C LYS A 27 3.13 5.87 2.27
N LEU A 28 2.58 7.06 2.44
CA LEU A 28 1.32 7.48 1.85
C LEU A 28 1.59 8.72 1.02
N VAL A 29 1.11 8.74 -0.23
CA VAL A 29 1.26 9.91 -1.10
C VAL A 29 -0.02 10.16 -1.89
N SER A 30 -0.31 11.43 -2.18
CA SER A 30 -1.41 11.79 -3.08
C SER A 30 -0.92 11.80 -4.53
N CYS A 31 -1.59 11.04 -5.40
CA CYS A 31 -1.27 10.90 -6.82
C CYS A 31 -2.56 10.94 -7.64
N GLY A 32 -2.71 11.92 -8.54
CA GLY A 32 -3.85 11.98 -9.47
C GLY A 32 -5.23 12.03 -8.80
N GLY A 33 -5.35 12.69 -7.63
CA GLY A 33 -6.61 12.74 -6.87
C GLY A 33 -6.93 11.49 -6.04
N LYS A 34 -6.01 10.52 -5.99
CA LYS A 34 -6.11 9.32 -5.16
C LYS A 34 -4.97 9.27 -4.14
N LEU A 35 -5.03 8.32 -3.21
CA LEU A 35 -3.95 8.01 -2.29
C LEU A 35 -3.26 6.70 -2.70
N LEU A 36 -1.93 6.69 -2.67
CA LEU A 36 -1.13 5.48 -2.81
C LEU A 36 -0.50 5.16 -1.45
N LEU A 37 -0.83 3.99 -0.91
CA LEU A 37 -0.21 3.45 0.30
C LEU A 37 0.82 2.39 -0.10
N LEU A 38 2.09 2.63 0.22
CA LEU A 38 3.18 1.69 0.02
C LEU A 38 3.66 1.14 1.36
N TRP A 39 3.97 -0.14 1.40
CA TRP A 39 4.57 -0.74 2.58
C TRP A 39 5.48 -1.92 2.25
N GLU A 40 6.40 -2.16 3.17
CA GLU A 40 7.31 -3.29 3.09
C GLU A 40 6.68 -4.54 3.69
N GLY A 41 6.56 -5.56 2.85
CA GLY A 41 6.03 -6.84 3.23
C GLY A 41 7.05 -7.70 3.96
N TYR A 42 6.65 -8.30 5.08
CA TYR A 42 7.48 -9.23 5.83
C TYR A 42 7.28 -10.66 5.30
N MET A 43 8.38 -11.36 5.00
CA MET A 43 8.33 -12.78 4.65
C MET A 43 9.16 -13.57 5.67
N LYS A 44 8.48 -14.28 6.58
CA LYS A 44 9.13 -15.26 7.47
C LYS A 44 9.84 -16.30 6.63
N HIS A 45 11.12 -16.56 6.93
CA HIS A 45 11.93 -17.58 6.27
C HIS A 45 12.00 -17.44 4.74
N ASN A 46 12.32 -16.26 4.23
CA ASN A 46 12.59 -16.13 2.79
C ASN A 46 14.03 -16.56 2.46
N PRO A 47 14.25 -17.72 1.80
CA PRO A 47 15.59 -18.18 1.43
C PRO A 47 16.28 -17.26 0.41
N SER A 48 15.53 -16.40 -0.27
CA SER A 48 16.07 -15.47 -1.28
C SER A 48 16.59 -14.14 -0.70
N ASN A 49 16.45 -13.88 0.61
CA ASN A 49 16.80 -12.58 1.24
C ASN A 49 16.19 -11.37 0.50
N ARG A 50 14.94 -11.52 0.04
CA ARG A 50 14.16 -10.44 -0.57
C ARG A 50 12.93 -10.10 0.25
N LYS A 51 12.40 -8.89 0.08
CA LYS A 51 11.10 -8.47 0.56
C LYS A 51 10.27 -7.88 -0.56
N LYS A 52 8.95 -7.91 -0.38
CA LYS A 52 8.00 -7.37 -1.34
C LYS A 52 7.64 -5.95 -0.94
N ILE A 53 7.62 -5.03 -1.90
CA ILE A 53 7.01 -3.72 -1.74
C ILE A 53 5.60 -3.85 -2.28
N TRP A 54 4.63 -3.61 -1.42
CA TRP A 54 3.23 -3.57 -1.78
C TRP A 54 2.78 -2.15 -2.04
N CYS A 55 1.79 -1.99 -2.89
CA CYS A 55 1.11 -0.73 -3.13
C CYS A 55 -0.40 -0.97 -3.15
N ALA A 56 -1.15 -0.07 -2.51
CA ALA A 56 -2.59 0.02 -2.62
C ALA A 56 -2.96 1.40 -3.16
N GLU A 57 -3.78 1.43 -4.21
CA GLU A 57 -4.42 2.63 -4.73
C GLU A 57 -5.80 2.78 -4.09
N ILE A 58 -5.99 3.90 -3.41
CA ILE A 58 -7.17 4.20 -2.60
C ILE A 58 -7.84 5.43 -3.20
N ARG A 59 -9.07 5.25 -3.67
CA ARG A 59 -9.93 6.35 -4.05
C ARG A 59 -10.59 6.93 -2.81
N LEU A 60 -10.52 8.26 -2.68
CA LEU A 60 -11.28 9.00 -1.70
C LEU A 60 -12.62 9.43 -2.28
N LYS A 61 -13.66 9.40 -1.46
CA LYS A 61 -14.96 9.98 -1.73
C LYS A 61 -15.34 10.83 -0.53
N THR A 62 -15.92 12.00 -0.77
CA THR A 62 -16.51 12.83 0.27
C THR A 62 -18.00 12.89 0.02
N ASP A 63 -18.81 12.66 1.04
CA ASP A 63 -20.27 12.81 0.91
C ASP A 63 -20.72 14.26 1.16
N ASP A 64 -22.02 14.50 1.01
CA ASP A 64 -22.62 15.83 1.14
C ASP A 64 -22.55 16.38 2.57
N GLU A 65 -22.31 15.53 3.56
CA GLU A 65 -22.10 15.89 4.97
C GLU A 65 -20.62 16.19 5.28
N GLY A 66 -19.72 15.97 4.32
CA GLY A 66 -18.30 16.22 4.43
C GLY A 66 -17.49 15.04 5.00
N GLU A 67 -18.12 13.88 5.20
CA GLU A 67 -17.44 12.68 5.66
C GLU A 67 -16.61 12.05 4.54
N VAL A 68 -15.38 11.65 4.86
CA VAL A 68 -14.41 11.14 3.90
C VAL A 68 -14.32 9.62 4.00
N TRP A 69 -14.64 8.95 2.91
CA TRP A 69 -14.59 7.51 2.74
C TRP A 69 -13.46 7.10 1.80
N GLY A 70 -12.92 5.90 2.01
CA GLY A 70 -11.90 5.31 1.14
C GLY A 70 -12.32 3.96 0.60
N ASN A 71 -12.00 3.70 -0.65
CA ASN A 71 -12.16 2.39 -1.27
C ASN A 71 -10.87 2.02 -2.01
N VAL A 72 -10.41 0.78 -1.85
CA VAL A 72 -9.23 0.29 -2.56
C VAL A 72 -9.64 -0.12 -3.96
N GLU A 73 -9.08 0.57 -4.96
CA GLU A 73 -9.34 0.27 -6.38
C GLU A 73 -8.33 -0.74 -6.92
N TRP A 74 -7.11 -0.76 -6.39
CA TRP A 74 -6.08 -1.69 -6.79
C TRP A 74 -5.12 -1.98 -5.65
N ILE A 75 -4.60 -3.20 -5.59
CA ILE A 75 -3.64 -3.63 -4.59
C ILE A 75 -2.78 -4.77 -5.10
N ASP A 76 -1.45 -4.59 -5.10
CA ASP A 76 -0.53 -5.63 -5.53
C ASP A 76 0.91 -5.37 -5.03
N VAL A 77 1.78 -6.34 -5.29
CA VAL A 77 3.23 -6.22 -5.16
C VAL A 77 3.78 -5.47 -6.36
N VAL A 78 4.32 -4.28 -6.14
CA VAL A 78 4.95 -3.47 -7.20
C VAL A 78 6.39 -3.88 -7.46
N GLN A 79 7.09 -4.39 -6.45
CA GLN A 79 8.51 -4.69 -6.58
C GLN A 79 8.97 -5.73 -5.56
N SER A 80 9.99 -6.51 -5.91
CA SER A 80 10.76 -7.33 -4.96
C SER A 80 12.18 -6.78 -4.83
N VAL A 81 12.62 -6.46 -3.61
CA VAL A 81 13.92 -5.85 -3.30
C VAL A 81 14.71 -6.69 -2.29
N PRO A 82 16.04 -6.56 -2.19
CA PRO A 82 16.79 -7.15 -1.09
C PRO A 82 16.23 -6.74 0.29
N THR A 83 16.29 -7.62 1.28
CA THR A 83 15.73 -7.36 2.63
C THR A 83 16.30 -6.11 3.30
N GLN A 84 17.56 -5.78 2.99
CA GLN A 84 18.29 -4.61 3.51
C GLN A 84 17.87 -3.26 2.93
N CYS A 85 17.12 -3.22 1.83
CA CYS A 85 16.63 -1.95 1.27
C CYS A 85 15.56 -1.36 2.17
N GLU A 86 15.44 -0.04 2.26
CA GLU A 86 14.42 0.60 3.09
C GLU A 86 13.58 1.58 2.27
N LEU A 87 12.28 1.63 2.57
CA LEU A 87 11.34 2.58 2.01
C LEU A 87 11.51 3.96 2.69
N LEU A 88 12.40 4.79 2.15
CA LEU A 88 12.74 6.11 2.72
C LEU A 88 11.76 7.22 2.36
N HIS A 89 11.48 7.39 1.06
CA HIS A 89 10.61 8.44 0.54
C HIS A 89 9.70 7.89 -0.54
N CYS A 90 8.54 8.53 -0.71
CA CYS A 90 7.64 8.28 -1.83
C CYS A 90 7.35 9.63 -2.48
N LEU A 91 7.69 9.76 -3.75
CA LEU A 91 7.57 10.98 -4.51
C LEU A 91 6.69 10.71 -5.72
N VAL A 92 5.77 11.62 -5.99
CA VAL A 92 4.96 11.59 -7.21
C VAL A 92 5.68 12.40 -8.27
N VAL A 93 5.88 11.78 -9.43
CA VAL A 93 6.52 12.40 -10.58
C VAL A 93 5.45 12.64 -11.64
N SER A 94 5.38 13.87 -12.14
CA SER A 94 4.57 14.22 -13.30
C SER A 94 5.47 14.16 -14.54
N LEU A 95 4.99 13.49 -15.60
CA LEU A 95 5.64 13.45 -16.91
C LEU A 95 5.20 14.63 -17.78
#